data_AF-A0A537USR4-F1
#
_entry.id   AF-A0A537USR4-F1
#
_cell.length_a   1.000
_cell.length_b   1.000
_cell.length_c   1.000
_cell.angle_alpha   90.00
_cell.angle_beta   90.00
_cell.angle_gamma   90.00
#
_symmetry.space_group_name_H-M   'P 1'
#
loop_
_entity.id
_entity.type
_entity.pdbx_description
1 polymer ?
#
loop_
_entity_poly.entity_id
_entity_poly.type
_entity_poly.pdbx_seq_one_letter_code
_entity_poly.pdbx_strand_id
1 'polypeptide(L)'
;MADKPSGAERSDRKARTVASQTPLPSSEAETRGRKAPIPRAHRTSERAPSSQAGEPDRGAATESPRRAAQEPRETSRFALRRISRTRRHAMSDRDRINRRDFIVTTAGVAGTAGAFAEATLTAAQAQAPASPPPGFVDQEPFAKYWGKQLREVVDVDLVAAAPELANDAVKERHQIYCHLLMKLMVRFWNGNKRGPLGSYPRRVKQMEAVQPLQPTQRYRGDMIADPDRLRVNWDRYVGHNIACVAVDGNGEIIDFDFNHNDFFRSSAEHAESRMVRRLFSLTDIFDSWKTGDRIGDKSRAFSLQNVTLYTSLESCAQCSGVMSLGGVKQVVYLQNDFTAYMIGNIMFNLANPVSGLPGAPIPIPASVVGIQQFKALNDANLAFVKDIQDAKNRNDATRAFFVSPDKTFVDYDSAITSFLCIDAARDIFEEGGKQLDSMTLKFPTAKHPNERDVLSNQECLEEARSFFKYADLEGYRGSPHKL
;
A
#
# COMPACT_ATOMS: atom_id res chain seq x y z
N MET A 1 70.02 -10.43 -1.79
CA MET A 1 71.40 -9.94 -1.66
C MET A 1 71.46 -8.64 -2.43
N ALA A 2 71.21 -7.53 -1.73
CA ALA A 2 72.20 -6.50 -1.32
C ALA A 2 72.08 -5.31 -2.31
N ASP A 3 71.91 -4.03 -1.98
CA ASP A 3 72.13 -3.27 -0.75
C ASP A 3 71.23 -2.01 -0.70
N LYS A 4 70.98 -1.54 0.52
CA LYS A 4 70.48 -0.19 0.91
C LYS A 4 71.69 0.77 1.01
N PRO A 5 71.58 2.13 0.98
CA PRO A 5 71.15 2.88 2.20
C PRO A 5 70.61 4.33 2.06
N SER A 6 70.10 4.81 3.22
CA SER A 6 70.08 6.20 3.78
C SER A 6 69.34 7.31 2.99
N GLY A 7 68.63 8.29 3.56
CA GLY A 7 68.44 8.90 4.89
C GLY A 7 67.74 10.25 4.60
N ALA A 8 66.75 10.74 5.35
CA ALA A 8 66.83 11.50 6.60
C ALA A 8 66.03 12.83 6.44
N GLU A 9 65.53 13.38 7.56
CA GLU A 9 65.02 14.76 7.78
C GLU A 9 63.64 15.12 7.17
N ARG A 10 62.67 15.77 7.84
CA ARG A 10 62.62 16.88 8.83
C ARG A 10 61.32 16.76 9.65
N SER A 11 61.37 16.74 10.99
CA SER A 11 61.30 17.87 11.94
C SER A 11 59.91 18.46 12.21
N ASP A 12 59.45 18.20 13.43
CA ASP A 12 58.43 18.91 14.20
C ASP A 12 58.60 20.45 14.22
N ARG A 13 57.49 21.20 14.29
CA ARG A 13 57.35 22.29 15.28
C ARG A 13 55.90 22.77 15.50
N LYS A 14 55.42 22.40 16.68
CA LYS A 14 54.58 23.10 17.68
C LYS A 14 54.04 24.53 17.37
N ALA A 15 52.72 24.63 17.59
CA ALA A 15 51.99 25.50 18.52
C ALA A 15 52.06 27.04 18.40
N ARG A 16 50.88 27.68 18.27
CA ARG A 16 50.22 28.39 19.39
C ARG A 16 48.85 29.00 19.02
N THR A 17 47.94 28.82 19.96
CA THR A 17 46.68 29.52 20.28
C THR A 17 46.79 31.05 20.19
N VAL A 18 45.72 31.75 19.76
CA VAL A 18 45.04 32.87 20.46
C VAL A 18 43.69 33.15 19.78
N ALA A 19 42.67 33.40 20.60
CA ALA A 19 41.30 33.76 20.25
C ALA A 19 41.13 35.23 19.85
N SER A 20 40.11 35.55 19.04
CA SER A 20 39.20 36.69 19.30
C SER A 20 38.09 36.86 18.25
N GLN A 21 36.89 37.09 18.78
CA GLN A 21 35.93 38.13 18.39
C GLN A 21 35.13 38.02 17.09
N THR A 22 33.87 37.67 17.32
CA THR A 22 32.65 38.03 16.58
C THR A 22 32.56 39.52 16.24
N PRO A 23 32.03 39.87 15.06
CA PRO A 23 31.28 41.11 14.89
C PRO A 23 29.80 40.85 14.57
N LEU A 24 28.95 41.61 15.24
CA LEU A 24 27.54 41.86 14.91
C LEU A 24 27.42 42.59 13.55
N PRO A 25 26.38 42.34 12.75
CA PRO A 25 26.07 43.20 11.61
C PRO A 25 25.25 44.43 12.04
N SER A 26 25.66 45.55 11.48
CA SER A 26 25.09 46.89 11.55
C SER A 26 23.75 47.02 10.81
N SER A 27 22.88 47.84 11.39
CA SER A 27 21.62 48.35 10.84
C SER A 27 21.84 49.55 9.90
N GLU A 28 21.23 49.53 8.72
CA GLU A 28 20.77 50.68 7.92
C GLU A 28 19.84 50.11 6.83
N ALA A 29 18.52 50.29 6.93
CA ALA A 29 17.73 51.42 6.42
C ALA A 29 17.65 51.46 4.88
N GLU A 30 16.64 50.79 4.31
CA GLU A 30 16.07 51.18 3.02
C GLU A 30 14.54 51.18 3.07
N THR A 31 14.01 52.37 2.85
CA THR A 31 12.62 52.76 2.67
C THR A 31 12.14 52.38 1.27
N ARG A 32 10.99 51.70 1.13
CA ARG A 32 10.08 51.83 -0.04
C ARG A 32 8.74 51.11 0.17
N GLY A 33 7.66 51.89 0.06
CA GLY A 33 6.42 51.46 -0.60
C GLY A 33 5.42 50.60 0.18
N ARG A 34 4.71 51.19 1.16
CA ARG A 34 3.42 50.64 1.62
C ARG A 34 2.36 50.85 0.53
N LYS A 35 1.97 49.79 -0.19
CA LYS A 35 0.68 49.72 -0.89
C LYS A 35 -0.38 49.19 0.08
N ALA A 36 -1.51 49.90 0.14
CA ALA A 36 -2.65 49.60 0.99
C ALA A 36 -3.32 48.25 0.65
N PRO A 37 -3.91 47.56 1.63
CA PRO A 37 -4.66 46.32 1.38
C PRO A 37 -6.01 46.61 0.71
N ILE A 38 -6.28 45.85 -0.35
CA ILE A 38 -7.56 45.79 -1.06
C ILE A 38 -8.60 45.15 -0.12
N PRO A 39 -9.80 45.74 0.07
CA PRO A 39 -10.83 45.13 0.91
C PRO A 39 -11.44 43.90 0.24
N ARG A 40 -11.46 42.78 0.96
CA ARG A 40 -12.28 41.60 0.61
C ARG A 40 -13.76 41.98 0.74
N ALA A 41 -14.46 42.00 -0.39
CA ALA A 41 -15.90 42.09 -0.43
C ALA A 41 -16.53 40.79 0.10
N HIS A 42 -17.26 40.91 1.21
CA HIS A 42 -18.21 39.91 1.66
C HIS A 42 -19.32 39.78 0.63
N ARG A 43 -19.42 38.62 -0.03
CA ARG A 43 -20.55 38.27 -0.89
C ARG A 43 -21.59 37.58 -0.03
N THR A 44 -22.54 38.37 0.48
CA THR A 44 -23.79 37.88 1.06
C THR A 44 -24.70 37.42 -0.07
N SER A 45 -24.99 36.13 -0.15
CA SER A 45 -26.04 35.63 -1.04
C SER A 45 -27.39 35.87 -0.38
N GLU A 46 -28.10 36.90 -0.84
CA GLU A 46 -29.51 37.10 -0.56
C GLU A 46 -30.32 35.95 -1.19
N ARG A 47 -31.10 35.29 -0.34
CA ARG A 47 -32.05 34.25 -0.72
C ARG A 47 -33.40 34.94 -0.92
N ALA A 48 -33.83 35.08 -2.18
CA ALA A 48 -35.18 35.55 -2.48
C ALA A 48 -36.22 34.44 -2.22
N PRO A 49 -37.42 34.78 -1.71
CA PRO A 49 -38.47 33.81 -1.39
C PRO A 49 -39.31 33.49 -2.63
N SER A 50 -39.52 32.20 -2.94
CA SER A 50 -40.54 31.79 -3.91
C SER A 50 -41.84 31.44 -3.19
N SER A 51 -42.90 32.08 -3.67
CA SER A 51 -44.28 32.03 -3.25
C SER A 51 -44.96 30.67 -3.35
N GLN A 52 -45.92 30.48 -2.46
CA GLN A 52 -46.97 29.47 -2.41
C GLN A 52 -47.76 29.33 -3.73
N ALA A 53 -48.23 28.10 -4.01
CA ALA A 53 -49.62 27.83 -4.40
C ALA A 53 -49.92 26.32 -4.41
N GLY A 54 -50.98 25.91 -3.69
CA GLY A 54 -51.86 24.83 -4.13
C GLY A 54 -51.84 23.51 -3.34
N GLU A 55 -52.46 23.48 -2.16
CA GLU A 55 -53.20 22.28 -1.70
C GLU A 55 -54.64 22.31 -2.23
N PRO A 56 -55.29 21.13 -2.32
CA PRO A 56 -56.63 21.04 -1.76
C PRO A 56 -56.78 19.85 -0.81
N ASP A 57 -57.00 20.21 0.45
CA ASP A 57 -58.09 19.79 1.34
C ASP A 57 -58.88 18.50 1.04
N ARG A 58 -58.91 17.58 2.03
CA ARG A 58 -60.11 16.85 2.48
C ARG A 58 -59.82 15.96 3.71
N GLY A 59 -60.52 16.25 4.81
CA GLY A 59 -61.19 15.20 5.60
C GLY A 59 -60.85 15.09 7.09
N ALA A 60 -61.74 15.64 7.92
CA ALA A 60 -61.92 15.47 9.38
C ALA A 60 -62.01 13.99 9.80
N ALA A 61 -61.95 13.54 11.07
CA ALA A 61 -62.17 14.07 12.42
C ALA A 61 -61.41 13.12 13.40
N THR A 62 -61.28 13.26 14.73
CA THR A 62 -62.11 13.80 15.81
C THR A 62 -61.24 13.91 17.08
N GLU A 63 -61.60 14.84 17.95
CA GLU A 63 -61.10 15.10 19.32
C GLU A 63 -61.32 13.87 20.25
N SER A 64 -60.63 13.64 21.37
CA SER A 64 -60.59 14.45 22.61
C SER A 64 -59.76 13.70 23.71
N PRO A 65 -59.48 14.29 24.90
CA PRO A 65 -58.19 14.17 25.59
C PRO A 65 -58.25 13.53 27.00
N ARG A 66 -57.09 13.32 27.66
CA ARG A 66 -56.97 13.52 29.13
C ARG A 66 -55.52 13.61 29.67
N ARG A 67 -55.28 14.79 30.25
CA ARG A 67 -54.38 15.24 31.35
C ARG A 67 -53.50 14.22 32.11
N ALA A 68 -52.21 14.55 32.12
CA ALA A 68 -51.35 14.98 33.26
C ALA A 68 -51.40 14.23 34.62
N ALA A 69 -50.22 13.80 35.08
CA ALA A 69 -49.74 14.01 36.45
C ALA A 69 -48.20 13.88 36.52
N GLN A 70 -47.57 14.83 37.21
CA GLN A 70 -46.14 14.94 37.49
C GLN A 70 -45.72 14.12 38.72
N GLU A 71 -44.52 13.53 38.62
CA GLU A 71 -43.43 13.43 39.64
C GLU A 71 -43.66 12.69 40.99
N PRO A 72 -42.61 12.41 41.80
CA PRO A 72 -41.15 12.29 41.54
C PRO A 72 -40.51 11.04 42.21
N ARG A 73 -39.21 10.83 41.98
CA ARG A 73 -38.15 10.50 42.98
C ARG A 73 -37.20 9.33 42.68
N GLU A 74 -35.96 9.62 43.07
CA GLU A 74 -34.96 8.76 43.71
C GLU A 74 -33.96 7.94 42.86
N THR A 75 -32.77 8.54 42.80
CA THR A 75 -31.45 7.92 43.00
C THR A 75 -31.44 6.50 43.56
N SER A 76 -30.78 5.56 42.88
CA SER A 76 -29.86 4.64 43.53
C SER A 76 -28.91 3.97 42.53
N ARG A 77 -27.62 4.14 42.78
CA ARG A 77 -26.54 3.29 42.25
C ARG A 77 -26.70 1.91 42.89
N PHE A 78 -26.74 0.83 42.12
CA PHE A 78 -25.98 -0.41 42.30
C PHE A 78 -26.55 -1.52 41.38
N ALA A 79 -25.63 -2.33 40.86
CA ALA A 79 -25.83 -3.63 40.21
C ALA A 79 -26.40 -3.64 38.78
N LEU A 80 -25.52 -3.97 37.82
CA LEU A 80 -25.79 -5.06 36.86
C LEU A 80 -24.44 -5.57 36.30
N ARG A 81 -23.86 -6.49 37.07
CA ARG A 81 -22.99 -7.54 36.55
C ARG A 81 -23.88 -8.50 35.75
N ARG A 82 -23.36 -9.00 34.63
CA ARG A 82 -23.65 -10.33 34.05
C ARG A 82 -24.80 -10.42 33.02
N ILE A 83 -24.52 -10.12 31.75
CA ILE A 83 -25.04 -10.89 30.60
C ILE A 83 -23.97 -10.94 29.50
N SER A 84 -23.28 -12.07 29.37
CA SER A 84 -22.45 -12.41 28.20
C SER A 84 -22.39 -13.93 28.06
N ARG A 85 -23.43 -14.53 27.50
CA ARG A 85 -23.40 -15.91 26.99
C ARG A 85 -24.39 -16.02 25.83
N THR A 86 -23.93 -15.71 24.63
CA THR A 86 -24.51 -16.28 23.41
C THR A 86 -23.57 -17.38 22.91
N ARG A 87 -24.19 -18.55 22.71
CA ARG A 87 -23.61 -19.81 22.26
C ARG A 87 -22.74 -19.62 21.01
N ARG A 88 -21.48 -20.05 21.09
CA ARG A 88 -20.77 -20.55 19.90
C ARG A 88 -21.14 -22.02 19.77
N HIS A 89 -21.81 -22.39 18.68
CA HIS A 89 -21.85 -23.77 18.25
C HIS A 89 -20.44 -24.17 17.84
N ALA A 90 -19.90 -25.21 18.48
CA ALA A 90 -18.67 -25.85 18.07
C ALA A 90 -18.91 -26.56 16.73
N MET A 91 -18.22 -26.13 15.68
CA MET A 91 -18.08 -26.94 14.47
C MET A 91 -17.20 -28.14 14.81
N SER A 92 -17.59 -29.33 14.36
CA SER A 92 -16.85 -30.57 14.60
C SER A 92 -15.49 -30.56 13.90
N ASP A 93 -14.49 -31.22 14.50
CA ASP A 93 -13.12 -31.32 13.98
C ASP A 93 -12.98 -31.98 12.59
N ARG A 94 -14.08 -32.48 12.01
CA ARG A 94 -14.09 -33.11 10.67
C ARG A 94 -14.10 -32.12 9.49
N ASP A 95 -14.42 -30.84 9.69
CA ASP A 95 -14.55 -29.85 8.60
C ASP A 95 -13.38 -28.86 8.50
N ARG A 96 -12.31 -29.06 9.27
CA ARG A 96 -11.06 -28.33 9.06
C ARG A 96 -10.30 -28.96 7.89
N ILE A 97 -10.59 -28.50 6.67
CA ILE A 97 -9.65 -28.64 5.55
C ILE A 97 -8.38 -27.90 5.95
N ASN A 98 -7.43 -28.67 6.47
CA ASN A 98 -6.15 -28.18 6.93
C ASN A 98 -5.33 -27.84 5.67
N ARG A 99 -5.37 -26.58 5.22
CA ARG A 99 -4.58 -26.08 4.07
C ARG A 99 -3.08 -26.39 4.20
N ARG A 100 -2.58 -26.71 5.40
CA ARG A 100 -1.21 -27.18 5.66
C ARG A 100 -0.96 -28.62 5.24
N ASP A 101 -1.95 -29.52 5.34
CA ASP A 101 -1.77 -30.93 4.94
C ASP A 101 -1.63 -31.06 3.42
N PHE A 102 -2.26 -30.16 2.65
CA PHE A 102 -2.04 -30.07 1.20
C PHE A 102 -0.59 -29.64 0.87
N ILE A 103 -0.01 -28.72 1.65
CA ILE A 103 1.35 -28.22 1.44
C ILE A 103 2.41 -29.26 1.84
N VAL A 104 2.21 -30.00 2.94
CA VAL A 104 3.15 -31.03 3.39
C VAL A 104 3.11 -32.26 2.48
N THR A 105 1.94 -32.67 2.00
CA THR A 105 1.82 -33.83 1.10
C THR A 105 2.43 -33.55 -0.28
N THR A 106 2.39 -32.30 -0.75
CA THR A 106 2.94 -31.94 -2.08
C THR A 106 4.43 -31.59 -2.03
N ALA A 107 4.93 -31.06 -0.91
CA ALA A 107 6.35 -30.76 -0.73
C ALA A 107 7.18 -31.97 -0.25
N GLY A 108 6.57 -32.93 0.44
CA GLY A 108 7.24 -34.14 0.94
C GLY A 108 7.63 -35.17 -0.15
N VAL A 109 7.03 -35.09 -1.34
CA VAL A 109 7.31 -36.00 -2.46
C VAL A 109 8.58 -35.59 -3.23
N ALA A 110 9.09 -34.37 -3.04
CA ALA A 110 10.27 -33.87 -3.76
C ALA A 110 11.60 -34.03 -2.98
N GLY A 111 11.60 -34.66 -1.81
CA GLY A 111 12.75 -34.62 -0.92
C GLY A 111 12.93 -35.83 -0.01
N THR A 112 12.92 -37.05 -0.54
CA THR A 112 13.56 -38.22 0.12
C THR A 112 14.01 -39.23 -0.93
N ALA A 113 15.29 -39.18 -1.29
CA ALA A 113 15.97 -40.28 -1.96
C ALA A 113 16.43 -41.28 -0.88
N GLY A 114 15.83 -42.46 -0.85
CA GLY A 114 16.22 -43.53 0.08
C GLY A 114 15.16 -44.63 0.16
N ALA A 115 15.25 -45.59 -0.76
CA ALA A 115 14.75 -46.97 -0.74
C ALA A 115 13.52 -47.30 0.14
N PHE A 116 12.39 -47.65 -0.47
CA PHE A 116 11.77 -48.99 -0.41
C PHE A 116 10.44 -49.01 -1.18
N ALA A 117 10.28 -50.08 -1.97
CA ALA A 117 9.06 -50.68 -2.50
C ALA A 117 8.26 -49.91 -3.58
N GLU A 118 8.18 -50.58 -4.74
CA GLU A 118 7.24 -50.39 -5.83
C GLU A 118 5.81 -50.18 -5.35
N ALA A 119 5.38 -48.93 -5.28
CA ALA A 119 4.03 -48.56 -5.61
C ALA A 119 4.14 -47.50 -6.69
N THR A 120 4.05 -47.93 -7.95
CA THR A 120 3.72 -47.06 -9.07
C THR A 120 2.43 -46.33 -8.74
N LEU A 121 2.58 -45.18 -8.08
CA LEU A 121 1.65 -44.07 -8.23
C LEU A 121 1.74 -43.69 -9.70
N THR A 122 0.93 -44.37 -10.52
CA THR A 122 0.44 -43.77 -11.75
C THR A 122 -0.14 -42.43 -11.32
N ALA A 123 0.65 -41.37 -11.51
CA ALA A 123 0.16 -40.03 -11.49
C ALA A 123 -1.10 -40.08 -12.35
N ALA A 124 -2.24 -39.80 -11.72
CA ALA A 124 -3.46 -39.58 -12.45
C ALA A 124 -3.18 -38.38 -13.37
N GLN A 125 -2.68 -38.68 -14.58
CA GLN A 125 -3.01 -37.95 -15.78
C GLN A 125 -4.52 -38.14 -15.95
N ALA A 126 -5.30 -37.48 -15.10
CA ALA A 126 -6.61 -37.04 -15.50
C ALA A 126 -6.32 -36.14 -16.70
N GLN A 127 -6.42 -36.73 -17.90
CA GLN A 127 -6.43 -35.98 -19.15
C GLN A 127 -7.53 -34.94 -18.96
N ALA A 128 -7.14 -33.69 -18.70
CA ALA A 128 -8.07 -32.58 -18.77
C ALA A 128 -8.78 -32.71 -20.13
N PRO A 129 -10.11 -32.59 -20.19
CA PRO A 129 -10.83 -32.74 -21.44
C PRO A 129 -10.17 -31.84 -22.49
N ALA A 130 -9.81 -32.43 -23.63
CA ALA A 130 -9.06 -31.75 -24.69
C ALA A 130 -9.78 -30.51 -25.24
N SER A 131 -11.08 -30.40 -24.99
CA SER A 131 -11.93 -29.29 -25.40
C SER A 131 -12.60 -28.64 -24.17
N PRO A 132 -12.82 -27.31 -24.21
CA PRO A 132 -13.62 -26.61 -23.21
C PRO A 132 -15.03 -27.20 -23.05
N PRO A 133 -15.70 -26.99 -21.91
CA PRO A 133 -17.10 -27.37 -21.74
C PRO A 133 -18.00 -26.68 -22.79
N PRO A 134 -19.13 -27.30 -23.19
CA PRO A 134 -20.10 -26.67 -24.08
C PRO A 134 -20.46 -25.26 -23.60
N GLY A 135 -20.48 -24.29 -24.52
CA GLY A 135 -20.69 -22.87 -24.22
C GLY A 135 -19.41 -22.06 -24.00
N PHE A 136 -18.26 -22.71 -23.80
CA PHE A 136 -16.95 -22.05 -23.65
C PHE A 136 -15.98 -22.32 -24.81
N VAL A 137 -16.35 -23.19 -25.74
CA VAL A 137 -15.51 -23.60 -26.89
C VAL A 137 -15.15 -22.41 -27.78
N ASP A 138 -16.08 -21.48 -27.96
CA ASP A 138 -15.90 -20.29 -28.80
C ASP A 138 -15.60 -19.02 -27.98
N GLN A 139 -15.38 -19.15 -26.66
CA GLN A 139 -15.09 -18.01 -25.78
C GLN A 139 -13.58 -17.78 -25.69
N GLU A 140 -13.03 -17.00 -26.60
CA GLU A 140 -11.70 -16.42 -26.41
C GLU A 140 -11.73 -15.35 -25.29
N PRO A 141 -10.73 -15.28 -24.41
CA PRO A 141 -9.47 -16.03 -24.41
C PRO A 141 -9.50 -17.39 -23.70
N PHE A 142 -10.63 -17.77 -23.07
CA PHE A 142 -10.74 -19.00 -22.28
C PHE A 142 -10.42 -20.26 -23.08
N ALA A 143 -10.95 -20.39 -24.30
CA ALA A 143 -10.71 -21.53 -25.18
C ALA A 143 -9.21 -21.74 -25.48
N LYS A 144 -8.48 -20.66 -25.80
CA LYS A 144 -7.03 -20.67 -26.02
C LYS A 144 -6.20 -21.17 -24.83
N TYR A 145 -6.64 -20.94 -23.60
CA TYR A 145 -5.89 -21.30 -22.40
C TYR A 145 -6.34 -22.61 -21.73
N TRP A 146 -7.48 -23.19 -22.11
CA TRP A 146 -8.09 -24.35 -21.45
C TRP A 146 -7.16 -25.56 -21.31
N GLY A 147 -6.45 -25.92 -22.38
CA GLY A 147 -5.52 -27.06 -22.39
C GLY A 147 -4.11 -26.73 -21.93
N LYS A 148 -3.82 -25.48 -21.56
CA LYS A 148 -2.46 -25.03 -21.22
C LYS A 148 -2.15 -25.24 -19.75
N GLN A 149 -0.87 -25.42 -19.43
CA GLN A 149 -0.45 -25.48 -18.03
C GLN A 149 -0.58 -24.10 -17.37
N LEU A 150 -0.83 -24.06 -16.06
CA LEU A 150 -0.98 -22.80 -15.32
C LEU A 150 0.21 -21.84 -15.51
N ARG A 151 1.44 -22.38 -15.63
CA ARG A 151 2.66 -21.59 -15.91
C ARG A 151 2.58 -20.75 -17.20
N GLU A 152 1.82 -21.22 -18.19
CA GLU A 152 1.61 -20.53 -19.47
C GLU A 152 0.45 -19.53 -19.37
N VAL A 153 -0.48 -19.74 -18.44
CA VAL A 153 -1.62 -18.83 -18.19
C VAL A 153 -1.19 -17.63 -17.35
N VAL A 154 -0.20 -17.79 -16.47
CA VAL A 154 0.35 -16.70 -15.65
C VAL A 154 1.41 -15.87 -16.39
N ASP A 155 1.87 -16.31 -17.56
CA ASP A 155 2.88 -15.59 -18.34
C ASP A 155 2.22 -14.44 -19.12
N VAL A 156 2.70 -13.21 -18.91
CA VAL A 156 2.16 -12.01 -19.57
C VAL A 156 3.18 -11.52 -20.57
N ASP A 157 2.82 -11.52 -21.85
CA ASP A 157 3.63 -10.93 -22.90
C ASP A 157 3.58 -9.40 -22.82
N LEU A 158 4.49 -8.83 -22.03
CA LEU A 158 4.59 -7.38 -21.84
C LEU A 158 5.04 -6.65 -23.11
N VAL A 159 5.67 -7.32 -24.08
CA VAL A 159 6.03 -6.68 -25.36
C VAL A 159 4.78 -6.37 -26.16
N ALA A 160 3.80 -7.29 -26.15
CA ALA A 160 2.50 -7.06 -26.77
C ALA A 160 1.57 -6.19 -25.91
N ALA A 161 1.53 -6.43 -24.59
CA ALA A 161 0.57 -5.79 -23.69
C ALA A 161 0.95 -4.35 -23.30
N ALA A 162 2.24 -4.05 -23.15
CA ALA A 162 2.75 -2.74 -22.76
C ALA A 162 3.96 -2.35 -23.63
N PRO A 163 3.78 -2.17 -24.96
CA PRO A 163 4.87 -1.91 -25.90
C PRO A 163 5.65 -0.64 -25.58
N GLU A 164 5.07 0.32 -24.86
CA GLU A 164 5.75 1.52 -24.38
C GLU A 164 6.93 1.21 -23.45
N LEU A 165 6.93 0.06 -22.78
CA LEU A 165 8.04 -0.39 -21.93
C LEU A 165 9.29 -0.78 -22.73
N ALA A 166 9.24 -0.82 -24.07
CA ALA A 166 10.46 -0.91 -24.88
C ALA A 166 11.30 0.37 -24.79
N ASN A 167 10.70 1.51 -24.42
CA ASN A 167 11.37 2.80 -24.27
C ASN A 167 11.91 2.99 -22.84
N ASP A 168 13.22 3.16 -22.71
CA ASP A 168 13.87 3.36 -21.41
C ASP A 168 13.44 4.65 -20.69
N ALA A 169 13.01 5.69 -21.42
CA ALA A 169 12.45 6.89 -20.81
C ALA A 169 11.10 6.62 -20.11
N VAL A 170 10.31 5.67 -20.61
CA VAL A 170 9.05 5.23 -19.97
C VAL A 170 9.35 4.40 -18.72
N LYS A 171 10.36 3.52 -18.76
CA LYS A 171 10.82 2.80 -17.56
C LYS A 171 11.31 3.76 -16.48
N GLU A 172 12.11 4.76 -16.84
CA GLU A 172 12.57 5.80 -15.91
C GLU A 172 11.40 6.54 -15.25
N ARG A 173 10.33 6.84 -16.00
CA ARG A 173 9.10 7.40 -15.43
C ARG A 173 8.47 6.48 -14.39
N HIS A 174 8.30 5.19 -14.67
CA HIS A 174 7.79 4.24 -13.67
C HIS A 174 8.69 4.15 -12.44
N GLN A 175 10.01 4.28 -12.61
CA GLN A 175 10.95 4.27 -11.48
C GLN A 175 10.68 5.43 -10.52
N ILE A 176 10.41 6.65 -11.03
CA ILE A 176 10.08 7.82 -10.20
C ILE A 176 8.93 7.48 -9.23
N TYR A 177 7.81 6.95 -9.74
CA TYR A 177 6.64 6.64 -8.93
C TYR A 177 6.85 5.43 -8.01
N CYS A 178 7.64 4.44 -8.43
CA CYS A 178 8.06 3.34 -7.57
C CYS A 178 8.86 3.85 -6.36
N HIS A 179 9.81 4.76 -6.58
CA HIS A 179 10.60 5.36 -5.50
C HIS A 179 9.74 6.27 -4.60
N LEU A 180 8.78 7.01 -5.16
CA LEU A 180 7.78 7.74 -4.38
C LEU A 180 7.00 6.81 -3.45
N LEU A 181 6.47 5.71 -3.98
CA LEU A 181 5.73 4.72 -3.19
C LEU A 181 6.58 4.14 -2.05
N MET A 182 7.84 3.78 -2.31
CA MET A 182 8.75 3.30 -1.27
C MET A 182 9.01 4.37 -0.19
N LYS A 183 9.13 5.64 -0.59
CA LYS A 183 9.31 6.76 0.33
C LYS A 183 8.07 6.99 1.22
N LEU A 184 6.87 6.94 0.63
CA LEU A 184 5.59 7.01 1.36
C LEU A 184 5.44 5.84 2.33
N MET A 185 5.79 4.63 1.91
CA MET A 185 5.79 3.42 2.75
C MET A 185 6.63 3.60 4.02
N VAL A 186 7.83 4.18 3.91
CA VAL A 186 8.70 4.44 5.06
C VAL A 186 8.13 5.54 5.95
N ARG A 187 7.62 6.62 5.36
CA ARG A 187 7.07 7.75 6.12
C ARG A 187 5.89 7.33 7.00
N PHE A 188 5.04 6.48 6.45
CA PHE A 188 3.88 5.91 7.13
C PHE A 188 4.14 4.47 7.52
N TRP A 189 5.33 4.12 8.01
CA TRP A 189 5.60 2.73 8.39
C TRP A 189 5.00 2.39 9.75
N ASN A 190 4.30 1.25 9.88
CA ASN A 190 3.82 0.77 11.17
C ASN A 190 3.89 -0.75 11.26
N GLY A 191 4.83 -1.25 12.05
CA GLY A 191 5.03 -2.69 12.25
C GLY A 191 4.25 -3.27 13.44
N ASN A 192 3.37 -2.52 14.10
CA ASN A 192 2.75 -2.90 15.38
C ASN A 192 1.61 -3.92 15.25
N LYS A 193 1.73 -4.93 14.39
CA LYS A 193 0.68 -5.94 14.07
C LYS A 193 0.05 -6.61 15.31
N ARG A 194 0.79 -6.72 16.42
CA ARG A 194 0.33 -7.27 17.72
C ARG A 194 0.23 -6.21 18.83
N GLY A 195 0.15 -4.94 18.45
CA GLY A 195 0.19 -3.78 19.34
C GLY A 195 1.61 -3.22 19.54
N PRO A 196 1.71 -2.04 20.18
CA PRO A 196 2.99 -1.34 20.38
C PRO A 196 3.82 -1.88 21.56
N LEU A 197 3.22 -2.74 22.39
CA LEU A 197 3.84 -3.33 23.57
C LEU A 197 4.20 -4.79 23.32
N GLY A 198 5.26 -5.26 23.98
CA GLY A 198 5.82 -6.60 23.82
C GLY A 198 7.22 -6.52 23.20
N SER A 199 7.72 -7.65 22.70
CA SER A 199 9.00 -7.69 22.00
C SER A 199 8.78 -8.11 20.56
N TYR A 200 9.37 -7.35 19.64
CA TYR A 200 9.51 -7.73 18.23
C TYR A 200 11.01 -7.89 17.95
N PRO A 201 11.57 -9.10 18.10
CA PRO A 201 13.02 -9.31 18.01
C PRO A 201 13.65 -8.86 16.68
N ARG A 202 12.84 -8.71 15.63
CA ARG A 202 13.26 -8.30 14.28
C ARG A 202 12.96 -6.84 13.95
N ARG A 203 12.61 -6.03 14.95
CA ARG A 203 12.25 -4.60 14.81
C ARG A 203 13.08 -3.70 15.73
N VAL A 204 14.31 -4.10 16.06
CA VAL A 204 15.17 -3.41 17.02
C VAL A 204 15.38 -1.93 16.63
N LYS A 205 15.47 -1.63 15.34
CA LYS A 205 15.65 -0.25 14.84
C LYS A 205 14.38 0.61 14.97
N GLN A 206 13.22 0.01 15.19
CA GLN A 206 11.92 0.68 15.34
C GLN A 206 11.53 0.94 16.80
N MET A 207 12.40 0.60 17.75
CA MET A 207 12.17 0.84 19.18
C MET A 207 12.24 2.34 19.52
N GLU A 208 11.36 2.80 20.41
CA GLU A 208 11.48 4.12 21.03
C GLU A 208 12.55 4.10 22.12
N ALA A 209 13.25 5.23 22.28
CA ALA A 209 14.10 5.42 23.44
C ALA A 209 13.22 5.41 24.71
N VAL A 210 13.59 4.57 25.68
CA VAL A 210 12.84 4.44 26.93
C VAL A 210 12.83 5.80 27.63
N GLN A 211 11.65 6.39 27.78
CA GLN A 211 11.50 7.62 28.55
C GLN A 211 11.42 7.28 30.04
N PRO A 212 11.99 8.09 30.95
CA PRO A 212 11.97 7.81 32.39
C PRO A 212 10.56 7.62 32.98
N LEU A 213 9.56 8.26 32.37
CA LEU A 213 8.14 8.21 32.78
C LEU A 213 7.38 7.02 32.19
N GLN A 214 7.95 6.31 31.20
CA GLN A 214 7.35 5.13 30.58
C GLN A 214 8.41 4.00 30.56
N PRO A 215 8.51 3.21 31.65
CA PRO A 215 9.53 2.16 31.76
C PRO A 215 9.28 0.96 30.83
N THR A 216 8.20 0.99 30.04
CA THR A 216 7.84 -0.09 29.14
C THR A 216 8.43 0.14 27.76
N GLN A 217 9.16 -0.87 27.27
CA GLN A 217 9.68 -0.89 25.92
C GLN A 217 8.52 -0.80 24.91
N ARG A 218 8.66 0.11 23.95
CA ARG A 218 7.62 0.44 22.98
C ARG A 218 8.21 0.54 21.58
N TYR A 219 7.41 0.22 20.58
CA TYR A 219 7.77 0.32 19.16
C TYR A 219 6.97 1.44 18.49
N ARG A 220 7.67 2.25 17.69
CA ARG A 220 7.06 3.34 16.91
C ARG A 220 6.01 2.78 15.94
N GLY A 221 4.85 3.44 15.86
CA GLY A 221 3.82 3.17 14.86
C GLY A 221 3.87 4.12 13.67
N ASP A 222 2.69 4.40 13.11
CA ASP A 222 2.54 5.28 11.94
C ASP A 222 3.06 6.67 12.30
N MET A 223 4.08 7.11 11.55
CA MET A 223 4.87 8.36 11.70
C MET A 223 6.14 8.23 12.56
N ILE A 224 7.29 8.14 11.89
CA ILE A 224 8.62 7.89 12.51
C ILE A 224 9.24 9.16 13.11
N ALA A 225 8.89 10.32 12.59
CA ALA A 225 9.42 11.62 12.99
C ALA A 225 8.26 12.61 13.08
N ASP A 226 7.82 12.90 14.29
CA ASP A 226 7.03 14.11 14.53
C ASP A 226 7.74 14.96 15.60
N PRO A 227 8.26 16.15 15.23
CA PRO A 227 8.74 17.11 16.22
C PRO A 227 7.59 17.68 17.07
N ASP A 228 6.35 17.64 16.59
CA ASP A 228 5.17 18.10 17.29
C ASP A 228 4.54 16.97 18.10
N ARG A 229 4.94 16.89 19.38
CA ARG A 229 4.40 15.92 20.36
C ARG A 229 2.88 16.03 20.59
N LEU A 230 2.21 17.03 20.01
CA LEU A 230 0.77 17.24 20.12
C LEU A 230 -0.03 16.50 19.05
N ARG A 231 0.60 16.06 17.95
CA ARG A 231 -0.07 15.18 16.99
C ARG A 231 -0.21 13.79 17.61
N VAL A 232 -1.40 13.20 17.44
CA VAL A 232 -1.70 11.87 17.96
C VAL A 232 -0.81 10.86 17.24
N ASN A 233 0.22 10.35 17.93
CA ASN A 233 0.99 9.22 17.42
C ASN A 233 0.05 8.03 17.24
N TRP A 234 -0.09 7.56 16.01
CA TRP A 234 -0.92 6.40 15.68
C TRP A 234 -0.11 5.13 15.89
N ASP A 235 0.17 4.85 17.16
CA ASP A 235 0.85 3.62 17.56
C ASP A 235 -0.03 2.37 17.42
N ARG A 236 -1.31 2.59 17.15
CA ARG A 236 -2.25 1.55 16.79
C ARG A 236 -1.98 1.10 15.36
N TYR A 237 -1.86 -0.20 15.18
CA TYR A 237 -1.85 -0.83 13.87
C TYR A 237 -3.21 -0.65 13.19
N VAL A 238 -3.20 -0.02 12.01
CA VAL A 238 -4.41 0.27 11.23
C VAL A 238 -4.60 -0.72 10.07
N GLY A 239 -3.54 -1.42 9.68
CA GLY A 239 -3.53 -2.40 8.62
C GLY A 239 -2.10 -2.68 8.15
N HIS A 240 -1.98 -3.54 7.14
CA HIS A 240 -0.67 -3.97 6.64
C HIS A 240 0.12 -2.79 6.03
N ASN A 241 1.46 -2.85 6.08
CA ASN A 241 2.33 -1.95 5.32
C ASN A 241 2.27 -2.31 3.83
N ILE A 242 1.10 -2.09 3.24
CA ILE A 242 0.79 -2.26 1.83
C ILE A 242 0.14 -0.95 1.40
N ALA A 243 0.71 -0.30 0.39
CA ALA A 243 0.27 1.00 -0.08
C ALA A 243 0.08 1.00 -1.59
N CYS A 244 -0.74 1.93 -2.08
CA CYS A 244 -1.03 2.14 -3.48
C CYS A 244 -0.96 3.64 -3.80
N VAL A 245 -0.33 4.02 -4.91
CA VAL A 245 -0.34 5.38 -5.48
C VAL A 245 -1.05 5.32 -6.83
N ALA A 246 -1.90 6.30 -7.10
CA ALA A 246 -2.56 6.45 -8.40
C ALA A 246 -1.96 7.61 -9.19
N VAL A 247 -1.65 7.36 -10.46
CA VAL A 247 -1.14 8.35 -11.40
C VAL A 247 -2.02 8.33 -12.64
N ASP A 248 -2.42 9.51 -13.11
CA ASP A 248 -3.27 9.66 -14.29
C ASP A 248 -2.48 9.54 -15.62
N GLY A 249 -3.15 9.68 -16.76
CA GLY A 249 -2.50 9.60 -18.07
C GLY A 249 -1.51 10.74 -18.34
N ASN A 250 -1.68 11.90 -17.70
CA ASN A 250 -0.79 13.04 -17.84
C ASN A 250 0.52 12.88 -17.06
N GLY A 251 0.58 11.89 -16.16
CA GLY A 251 1.66 11.72 -15.20
C GLY A 251 1.42 12.45 -13.89
N GLU A 252 0.22 13.00 -13.68
CA GLU A 252 -0.13 13.67 -12.43
C GLU A 252 -0.48 12.64 -11.35
N ILE A 253 0.02 12.86 -10.14
CA ILE A 253 -0.31 12.04 -8.98
C ILE A 253 -1.69 12.46 -8.48
N ILE A 254 -2.61 11.50 -8.46
CA ILE A 254 -3.99 11.72 -8.02
C ILE A 254 -4.03 11.65 -6.48
N ASP A 255 -3.68 10.49 -5.90
CA ASP A 255 -3.77 10.22 -4.47
C ASP A 255 -2.91 8.98 -4.09
N PHE A 256 -2.77 8.69 -2.79
CA PHE A 256 -2.22 7.44 -2.25
C PHE A 256 -3.12 6.87 -1.13
N ASP A 257 -3.15 5.54 -0.97
CA ASP A 257 -3.89 4.89 0.12
C ASP A 257 -3.10 3.70 0.68
N PHE A 258 -3.44 3.31 1.91
CA PHE A 258 -2.84 2.19 2.63
C PHE A 258 -3.90 1.12 2.92
N ASN A 259 -3.44 -0.10 3.15
CA ASN A 259 -4.28 -1.16 3.67
C ASN A 259 -4.77 -0.79 5.08
N HIS A 260 -6.10 -0.84 5.28
CA HIS A 260 -6.79 -0.50 6.53
C HIS A 260 -7.74 -1.61 7.01
N ASN A 261 -7.42 -2.86 6.68
CA ASN A 261 -8.28 -3.99 7.01
C ASN A 261 -8.53 -4.16 8.52
N ASP A 262 -7.52 -3.92 9.35
CA ASP A 262 -7.64 -4.01 10.81
C ASP A 262 -8.43 -2.83 11.39
N PHE A 263 -8.21 -1.62 10.88
CA PHE A 263 -8.90 -0.42 11.32
C PHE A 263 -10.42 -0.51 11.09
N PHE A 264 -10.83 -0.88 9.88
CA PHE A 264 -12.25 -1.01 9.50
C PHE A 264 -12.83 -2.40 9.79
N ARG A 265 -12.03 -3.35 10.27
CA ARG A 265 -12.42 -4.76 10.48
C ARG A 265 -13.06 -5.39 9.24
N SER A 266 -12.51 -5.08 8.08
CA SER A 266 -13.03 -5.51 6.78
C SER A 266 -11.89 -6.04 5.92
N SER A 267 -12.04 -7.26 5.42
CA SER A 267 -11.07 -7.88 4.51
C SER A 267 -11.00 -7.19 3.15
N ALA A 268 -11.95 -6.31 2.82
CA ALA A 268 -11.98 -5.59 1.54
C ALA A 268 -11.20 -4.26 1.57
N GLU A 269 -10.70 -3.83 2.73
CA GLU A 269 -10.05 -2.52 2.91
C GLU A 269 -8.54 -2.60 2.60
N HIS A 270 -8.22 -3.16 1.43
CA HIS A 270 -6.87 -3.19 0.88
C HIS A 270 -6.54 -1.88 0.15
N ALA A 271 -5.25 -1.56 0.04
CA ALA A 271 -4.79 -0.29 -0.51
C ALA A 271 -5.36 -0.02 -1.91
N GLU A 272 -5.33 -1.00 -2.80
CA GLU A 272 -5.80 -0.86 -4.19
C GLU A 272 -7.33 -0.73 -4.26
N SER A 273 -8.06 -1.54 -3.48
CA SER A 273 -9.53 -1.49 -3.44
C SER A 273 -10.04 -0.16 -2.86
N ARG A 274 -9.31 0.40 -1.89
CA ARG A 274 -9.57 1.73 -1.35
C ARG A 274 -9.24 2.82 -2.35
N MET A 275 -8.09 2.72 -3.01
CA MET A 275 -7.67 3.64 -4.06
C MET A 275 -8.71 3.71 -5.19
N VAL A 276 -9.13 2.58 -5.76
CA VAL A 276 -10.11 2.58 -6.86
C VAL A 276 -11.44 3.21 -6.44
N ARG A 277 -11.97 2.88 -5.25
CA ARG A 277 -13.19 3.52 -4.72
C ARG A 277 -13.03 5.02 -4.53
N ARG A 278 -11.86 5.45 -4.05
CA ARG A 278 -11.53 6.87 -3.88
C ARG A 278 -11.45 7.59 -5.22
N LEU A 279 -10.79 6.98 -6.22
CA LEU A 279 -10.67 7.55 -7.56
C LEU A 279 -12.05 7.85 -8.15
N PHE A 280 -12.99 6.90 -8.08
CA PHE A 280 -14.37 7.14 -8.54
C PHE A 280 -15.02 8.36 -7.87
N SER A 281 -14.77 8.57 -6.57
CA SER A 281 -15.32 9.70 -5.83
C SER A 281 -14.65 11.03 -6.21
N LEU A 282 -13.34 11.01 -6.50
CA LEU A 282 -12.59 12.22 -6.82
C LEU A 282 -12.73 12.64 -8.28
N THR A 283 -12.88 11.69 -9.22
CA THR A 283 -13.08 11.98 -10.65
C THR A 283 -14.42 12.63 -10.96
N ASP A 284 -15.39 12.51 -10.06
CA ASP A 284 -16.65 13.26 -10.15
C ASP A 284 -16.49 14.74 -9.75
N ILE A 285 -15.37 15.11 -9.11
CA ILE A 285 -15.12 16.45 -8.57
C ILE A 285 -14.10 17.22 -9.43
N PHE A 286 -13.03 16.56 -9.88
CA PHE A 286 -11.92 17.20 -10.59
C PHE A 286 -11.89 16.83 -12.07
N ASP A 287 -12.01 17.86 -12.91
CA ASP A 287 -12.11 17.73 -14.35
C ASP A 287 -10.77 17.66 -15.09
N SER A 288 -9.67 18.02 -14.41
CA SER A 288 -8.33 18.16 -15.01
C SER A 288 -7.60 16.83 -15.20
N TRP A 289 -7.94 15.80 -14.43
CA TRP A 289 -7.25 14.51 -14.53
C TRP A 289 -7.69 13.71 -15.74
N LYS A 290 -6.70 13.10 -16.40
CA LYS A 290 -6.91 12.23 -17.55
C LYS A 290 -7.07 10.79 -17.08
N THR A 291 -8.29 10.41 -16.71
CA THR A 291 -8.58 9.06 -16.23
C THR A 291 -9.07 8.09 -17.31
N GLY A 292 -9.60 8.57 -18.44
CA GLY A 292 -10.14 7.73 -19.52
C GLY A 292 -11.05 8.50 -20.47
N ASP A 293 -11.48 7.85 -21.55
CA ASP A 293 -12.51 8.40 -22.45
C ASP A 293 -13.88 8.43 -21.75
N ARG A 294 -14.69 9.44 -22.10
CA ARG A 294 -16.08 9.53 -21.60
C ARG A 294 -16.94 8.45 -22.23
N ILE A 295 -17.62 7.67 -21.38
CA ILE A 295 -18.60 6.67 -21.82
C ILE A 295 -19.98 7.34 -21.92
N GLY A 296 -20.29 7.96 -23.06
CA GLY A 296 -21.64 8.46 -23.40
C GLY A 296 -22.36 9.24 -22.29
N ASP A 297 -23.60 8.86 -21.99
CA ASP A 297 -24.47 9.48 -20.95
C ASP A 297 -24.09 9.09 -19.50
N LYS A 298 -22.99 8.37 -19.28
CA LYS A 298 -22.56 7.99 -17.92
C LYS A 298 -21.74 9.10 -17.28
N SER A 299 -21.71 9.14 -15.94
CA SER A 299 -20.85 10.09 -15.22
C SER A 299 -19.38 9.85 -15.57
N ARG A 300 -18.58 10.93 -15.46
CA ARG A 300 -17.14 10.98 -15.79
C ARG A 300 -16.34 9.86 -15.11
N ALA A 301 -16.81 9.40 -13.96
CA ALA A 301 -16.21 8.35 -13.14
C ALA A 301 -16.06 6.97 -13.80
N PHE A 302 -16.70 6.64 -14.93
CA PHE A 302 -16.82 5.23 -15.30
C PHE A 302 -15.58 4.57 -15.96
N SER A 303 -14.46 5.28 -16.12
CA SER A 303 -13.27 4.72 -16.77
C SER A 303 -11.95 5.20 -16.14
N LEU A 304 -11.16 4.27 -15.62
CA LEU A 304 -9.78 4.47 -15.15
C LEU A 304 -8.75 3.97 -16.19
N GLN A 305 -9.14 3.92 -17.48
CA GLN A 305 -8.35 3.37 -18.59
C GLN A 305 -7.03 4.09 -18.88
N ASN A 306 -6.83 5.28 -18.32
CA ASN A 306 -5.56 6.01 -18.38
C ASN A 306 -4.84 6.08 -17.03
N VAL A 307 -5.38 5.45 -15.98
CA VAL A 307 -4.77 5.44 -14.64
C VAL A 307 -3.84 4.26 -14.48
N THR A 308 -2.63 4.52 -14.00
CA THR A 308 -1.67 3.51 -13.56
C THR A 308 -1.62 3.49 -12.03
N LEU A 309 -1.78 2.30 -11.45
CA LEU A 309 -1.61 2.08 -10.01
C LEU A 309 -0.22 1.54 -9.71
N TYR A 310 0.44 2.10 -8.71
CA TYR A 310 1.70 1.60 -8.18
C TYR A 310 1.43 1.02 -6.80
N THR A 311 1.60 -0.29 -6.60
CA THR A 311 1.33 -0.97 -5.32
C THR A 311 2.59 -1.61 -4.74
N SER A 312 2.71 -1.63 -3.42
CA SER A 312 3.92 -2.15 -2.78
C SER A 312 3.97 -3.68 -2.76
N LEU A 313 2.85 -4.34 -3.01
CA LEU A 313 2.71 -5.79 -3.08
C LEU A 313 1.79 -6.17 -4.23
N GLU A 314 2.09 -7.27 -4.91
CA GLU A 314 1.22 -7.85 -5.94
C GLU A 314 -0.23 -7.94 -5.48
N SER A 315 -1.14 -7.46 -6.32
CA SER A 315 -2.56 -7.38 -5.98
C SER A 315 -3.18 -8.77 -5.80
N CYS A 316 -3.93 -8.96 -4.72
CA CYS A 316 -4.71 -10.18 -4.54
C CYS A 316 -5.95 -10.21 -5.44
N ALA A 317 -6.62 -11.37 -5.52
CA ALA A 317 -7.79 -11.58 -6.38
C ALA A 317 -8.90 -10.52 -6.21
N GLN A 318 -9.15 -10.07 -4.98
CA GLN A 318 -10.16 -9.05 -4.70
C GLN A 318 -9.76 -7.69 -5.30
N CYS A 319 -8.52 -7.27 -5.09
CA CYS A 319 -8.00 -6.02 -5.66
C CYS A 319 -7.95 -6.08 -7.18
N SER A 320 -7.48 -7.19 -7.76
CA SER A 320 -7.46 -7.38 -9.22
C SER A 320 -8.87 -7.30 -9.81
N GLY A 321 -9.87 -7.90 -9.17
CA GLY A 321 -11.27 -7.80 -9.61
C GLY A 321 -11.81 -6.37 -9.56
N VAL A 322 -11.57 -5.63 -8.47
CA VAL A 322 -11.99 -4.22 -8.35
C VAL A 322 -11.30 -3.34 -9.40
N MET A 323 -10.00 -3.53 -9.63
CA MET A 323 -9.27 -2.80 -10.67
C MET A 323 -9.79 -3.13 -12.09
N SER A 324 -10.15 -4.39 -12.34
CA SER A 324 -10.74 -4.81 -13.62
C SER A 324 -12.09 -4.13 -13.87
N LEU A 325 -12.97 -4.13 -12.85
CA LEU A 325 -14.27 -3.47 -12.94
C LEU A 325 -14.16 -1.96 -13.13
N GLY A 326 -13.13 -1.34 -12.56
CA GLY A 326 -12.86 0.09 -12.78
C GLY A 326 -12.09 0.41 -14.04
N GLY A 327 -11.63 -0.60 -14.78
CA GLY A 327 -10.88 -0.41 -16.01
C GLY A 327 -9.53 0.26 -15.81
N VAL A 328 -8.85 -0.02 -14.71
CA VAL A 328 -7.48 0.47 -14.47
C VAL A 328 -6.57 0.00 -15.60
N LYS A 329 -5.77 0.91 -16.18
CA LYS A 329 -4.88 0.61 -17.32
C LYS A 329 -3.84 -0.46 -16.95
N GLN A 330 -3.06 -0.16 -15.91
CA GLN A 330 -1.86 -0.92 -15.53
C GLN A 330 -1.68 -0.90 -14.02
N VAL A 331 -1.07 -1.96 -13.49
CA VAL A 331 -0.63 -2.04 -12.10
C VAL A 331 0.85 -2.42 -12.04
N VAL A 332 1.67 -1.54 -11.47
CA VAL A 332 3.10 -1.78 -11.23
C VAL A 332 3.28 -2.19 -9.77
N TYR A 333 3.89 -3.34 -9.49
CA TYR A 333 4.03 -3.85 -8.13
C TYR A 333 5.49 -4.08 -7.69
N LEU A 334 5.80 -3.69 -6.45
CA LEU A 334 7.17 -3.72 -5.91
C LEU A 334 7.62 -5.08 -5.36
N GLN A 335 6.70 -6.00 -5.06
CA GLN A 335 7.01 -7.33 -4.50
C GLN A 335 5.97 -8.35 -4.94
N ASN A 336 6.37 -9.61 -5.14
CA ASN A 336 5.41 -10.69 -5.39
C ASN A 336 4.64 -11.05 -4.12
N ASP A 337 3.38 -11.44 -4.27
CA ASP A 337 2.64 -12.11 -3.21
C ASP A 337 2.63 -13.62 -3.49
N PHE A 338 3.54 -14.34 -2.85
CA PHE A 338 3.64 -15.80 -2.97
C PHE A 338 2.36 -16.56 -2.57
N THR A 339 1.39 -15.90 -1.93
CA THR A 339 0.07 -16.47 -1.58
C THR A 339 -1.02 -16.13 -2.58
N ALA A 340 -0.81 -15.14 -3.46
CA ALA A 340 -1.74 -14.73 -4.50
C ALA A 340 -1.55 -15.51 -5.82
N TYR A 341 -0.41 -16.19 -6.00
CA TYR A 341 -0.12 -17.08 -7.13
C TYR A 341 -0.32 -16.43 -8.51
N MET A 342 0.13 -15.18 -8.71
CA MET A 342 0.03 -14.50 -10.01
C MET A 342 -1.41 -14.34 -10.50
N ILE A 343 -2.39 -14.23 -9.57
CA ILE A 343 -3.80 -14.13 -9.93
C ILE A 343 -4.11 -12.92 -10.81
N GLY A 344 -3.38 -11.80 -10.63
CA GLY A 344 -3.49 -10.64 -11.51
C GLY A 344 -3.16 -10.99 -12.98
N ASN A 345 -2.12 -11.80 -13.20
CA ASN A 345 -1.72 -12.27 -14.53
C ASN A 345 -2.76 -13.22 -15.13
N ILE A 346 -3.30 -14.13 -14.31
CA ILE A 346 -4.37 -15.04 -14.74
C ILE A 346 -5.59 -14.24 -15.17
N MET A 347 -6.00 -13.26 -14.35
CA MET A 347 -7.13 -12.39 -14.69
C MET A 347 -6.84 -11.56 -15.93
N PHE A 348 -5.63 -11.03 -16.09
CA PHE A 348 -5.20 -10.32 -17.30
C PHE A 348 -5.37 -11.18 -18.55
N ASN A 349 -4.85 -12.40 -18.54
CA ASN A 349 -4.88 -13.29 -19.71
C ASN A 349 -6.27 -13.89 -19.98
N LEU A 350 -7.11 -14.07 -18.96
CA LEU A 350 -8.43 -14.66 -19.10
C LEU A 350 -9.57 -13.65 -19.26
N ALA A 351 -9.36 -12.37 -18.91
CA ALA A 351 -10.42 -11.35 -18.88
C ALA A 351 -10.16 -10.09 -19.74
N ASN A 352 -9.03 -9.97 -20.46
CA ASN A 352 -8.80 -8.85 -21.39
C ASN A 352 -9.40 -9.07 -22.79
N PRO A 353 -9.84 -7.98 -23.45
CA PRO A 353 -11.24 -7.62 -23.39
C PRO A 353 -12.07 -8.38 -24.42
N VAL A 354 -13.16 -8.95 -23.91
CA VAL A 354 -14.34 -9.29 -24.70
C VAL A 354 -15.03 -7.95 -25.04
N SER A 355 -15.25 -7.69 -26.33
CA SER A 355 -15.87 -6.50 -26.94
C SER A 355 -16.54 -5.48 -25.98
N GLY A 356 -15.87 -4.35 -25.74
CA GLY A 356 -16.48 -3.12 -25.17
C GLY A 356 -16.47 -2.97 -23.64
N LEU A 357 -15.95 -3.95 -22.88
CA LEU A 357 -15.78 -3.83 -21.43
C LEU A 357 -14.31 -3.62 -21.04
N PRO A 358 -14.02 -2.85 -19.98
CA PRO A 358 -12.67 -2.77 -19.44
C PRO A 358 -12.21 -4.14 -18.93
N GLY A 359 -11.00 -4.55 -19.30
CA GLY A 359 -10.39 -5.78 -18.82
C GLY A 359 -9.56 -5.58 -17.55
N ALA A 360 -8.90 -6.65 -17.10
CA ALA A 360 -7.98 -6.58 -15.97
C ALA A 360 -6.74 -5.72 -16.30
N PRO A 361 -6.19 -4.96 -15.33
CA PRO A 361 -5.03 -4.11 -15.58
C PRO A 361 -3.82 -4.94 -15.98
N ILE A 362 -2.95 -4.39 -16.83
CA ILE A 362 -1.68 -5.04 -17.19
C ILE A 362 -0.79 -5.12 -15.93
N PRO A 363 -0.45 -6.32 -15.44
CA PRO A 363 0.38 -6.48 -14.26
C PRO A 363 1.87 -6.38 -14.64
N ILE A 364 2.56 -5.38 -14.10
CA ILE A 364 3.95 -5.08 -14.40
C ILE A 364 4.79 -5.24 -13.12
N PRO A 365 5.63 -6.30 -12.99
CA PRO A 365 6.55 -6.38 -11.88
C PRO A 365 7.60 -5.27 -11.98
N ALA A 366 7.93 -4.62 -10.86
CA ALA A 366 8.86 -3.50 -10.85
C ALA A 366 10.28 -3.86 -11.32
N SER A 367 10.63 -5.16 -11.36
CA SER A 367 11.87 -5.63 -11.99
C SER A 367 11.97 -5.29 -13.49
N VAL A 368 10.84 -5.27 -14.21
CA VAL A 368 10.80 -4.95 -15.65
C VAL A 368 11.15 -3.48 -15.90
N VAL A 369 10.82 -2.60 -14.97
CA VAL A 369 11.17 -1.18 -15.02
C VAL A 369 12.48 -0.86 -14.29
N GLY A 370 13.27 -1.87 -13.90
CA GLY A 370 14.62 -1.68 -13.36
C GLY A 370 14.72 -1.38 -11.86
N ILE A 371 13.67 -1.68 -11.06
CA ILE A 371 13.71 -1.51 -9.61
C ILE A 371 14.41 -2.71 -8.95
N GLN A 372 15.62 -2.47 -8.45
CA GLN A 372 16.45 -3.51 -7.80
C GLN A 372 15.83 -4.01 -6.49
N GLN A 373 15.10 -3.13 -5.78
CA GLN A 373 14.41 -3.44 -4.53
C GLN A 373 13.38 -4.56 -4.71
N PHE A 374 12.85 -4.78 -5.92
CA PHE A 374 11.93 -5.87 -6.21
C PHE A 374 12.55 -7.23 -5.87
N LYS A 375 13.78 -7.49 -6.37
CA LYS A 375 14.49 -8.74 -6.07
C LYS A 375 14.83 -8.82 -4.58
N ALA A 376 15.30 -7.73 -4.00
CA ALA A 376 15.67 -7.68 -2.58
C ALA A 376 14.49 -8.00 -1.65
N LEU A 377 13.30 -7.42 -1.91
CA LEU A 377 12.08 -7.69 -1.12
C LEU A 377 11.66 -9.16 -1.21
N ASN A 378 11.68 -9.74 -2.42
CA ASN A 378 11.33 -11.14 -2.63
C ASN A 378 12.31 -12.10 -1.94
N ASP A 379 13.61 -11.89 -2.13
CA ASP A 379 14.65 -12.72 -1.50
C ASP A 379 14.61 -12.61 0.03
N ALA A 380 14.44 -11.40 0.57
CA ALA A 380 14.36 -11.17 2.01
C ALA A 380 13.10 -11.81 2.64
N ASN A 381 11.98 -11.83 1.92
CA ASN A 381 10.77 -12.51 2.38
C ASN A 381 10.97 -14.04 2.43
N LEU A 382 11.57 -14.63 1.40
CA LEU A 382 11.88 -16.07 1.39
C LEU A 382 12.85 -16.44 2.53
N ALA A 383 13.87 -15.62 2.77
CA ALA A 383 14.77 -15.78 3.90
C ALA A 383 14.03 -15.69 5.25
N PHE A 384 13.15 -14.70 5.41
CA PHE A 384 12.32 -14.53 6.60
C PHE A 384 11.43 -15.75 6.87
N VAL A 385 10.74 -16.28 5.85
CA VAL A 385 9.89 -17.46 5.99
C VAL A 385 10.68 -18.66 6.50
N LYS A 386 11.84 -18.93 5.89
CA LYS A 386 12.75 -20.01 6.31
C LYS A 386 13.21 -19.83 7.75
N ASP A 387 13.62 -18.62 8.10
CA ASP A 387 14.17 -18.28 9.42
C ASP A 387 13.12 -18.37 10.55
N ILE A 388 11.90 -17.88 10.31
CA ILE A 388 10.78 -17.98 11.25
C ILE A 388 10.35 -19.42 11.46
N GLN A 389 10.31 -20.23 10.39
CA GLN A 389 9.96 -21.64 10.49
C GLN A 389 11.03 -22.43 11.27
N ASP A 390 12.32 -22.15 11.06
CA ASP A 390 13.40 -22.73 11.87
C ASP A 390 13.31 -22.30 13.34
N ALA A 391 13.08 -21.02 13.62
CA ALA A 391 12.88 -20.52 14.98
C ALA A 391 11.70 -21.21 15.67
N LYS A 392 10.59 -21.38 14.96
CA LYS A 392 9.42 -22.11 15.46
C LYS A 392 9.74 -23.56 15.79
N ASN A 393 10.46 -24.26 14.91
CA ASN A 393 10.84 -25.66 15.13
C ASN A 393 11.75 -25.84 16.35
N ARG A 394 12.59 -24.84 16.65
CA ARG A 394 13.46 -24.82 17.83
C ARG A 394 12.82 -24.21 19.08
N ASN A 395 11.58 -23.71 18.96
CA ASN A 395 10.91 -22.91 19.98
C ASN A 395 11.77 -21.73 20.49
N ASP A 396 12.48 -21.08 19.57
CA ASP A 396 13.39 -19.96 19.87
C ASP A 396 12.66 -18.62 19.84
N ALA A 397 12.22 -18.16 21.02
CA ALA A 397 11.52 -16.89 21.17
C ALA A 397 12.37 -15.66 20.81
N THR A 398 13.70 -15.77 20.78
CA THR A 398 14.59 -14.66 20.39
C THR A 398 14.56 -14.39 18.89
N ARG A 399 14.07 -15.36 18.10
CA ARG A 399 13.90 -15.26 16.64
C ARG A 399 12.43 -15.27 16.22
N ALA A 400 11.50 -15.17 17.17
CA ALA A 400 10.07 -15.06 16.90
C ALA A 400 9.73 -13.76 16.13
N PHE A 401 8.54 -13.71 15.55
CA PHE A 401 7.99 -12.47 15.02
C PHE A 401 7.59 -11.51 16.15
N PHE A 402 6.91 -12.04 17.18
CA PHE A 402 6.44 -11.28 18.34
C PHE A 402 6.41 -12.12 19.61
N VAL A 403 6.66 -11.48 20.76
CA VAL A 403 6.50 -12.05 22.10
C VAL A 403 5.66 -11.09 22.93
N SER A 404 4.59 -11.59 23.56
CA SER A 404 3.72 -10.77 24.40
C SER A 404 4.44 -10.23 25.64
N PRO A 405 3.97 -9.10 26.21
CA PRO A 405 4.61 -8.50 27.40
C PRO A 405 4.73 -9.46 28.59
N ASP A 406 3.73 -10.32 28.79
CA ASP A 406 3.67 -11.33 29.85
C ASP A 406 4.39 -12.65 29.48
N LYS A 407 4.98 -12.73 28.28
CA LYS A 407 5.68 -13.88 27.72
C LYS A 407 4.82 -15.16 27.58
N THR A 408 3.49 -15.05 27.70
CA THR A 408 2.58 -16.20 27.58
C THR A 408 2.29 -16.55 26.12
N PHE A 409 2.52 -15.63 25.19
CA PHE A 409 2.26 -15.79 23.77
C PHE A 409 3.51 -15.47 22.94
N VAL A 410 3.88 -16.42 22.08
CA VAL A 410 4.99 -16.28 21.12
C VAL A 410 4.43 -16.52 19.72
N ASP A 411 4.60 -15.56 18.84
CA ASP A 411 4.12 -15.59 17.47
C ASP A 411 5.25 -15.89 16.49
N TYR A 412 5.06 -16.92 15.68
CA TYR A 412 5.95 -17.32 14.58
C TYR A 412 5.22 -17.21 13.23
N ASP A 413 4.37 -16.21 13.05
CA ASP A 413 3.65 -15.96 11.80
C ASP A 413 4.62 -15.61 10.66
N SER A 414 4.76 -16.55 9.72
CA SER A 414 5.60 -16.43 8.52
C SER A 414 4.89 -15.74 7.35
N ALA A 415 3.68 -15.17 7.54
CA ALA A 415 2.99 -14.47 6.48
C ALA A 415 3.79 -13.28 5.96
N ILE A 416 3.62 -12.96 4.67
CA ILE A 416 4.23 -11.77 4.04
C ILE A 416 3.86 -10.47 4.78
N THR A 417 2.65 -10.42 5.36
CA THR A 417 2.21 -9.29 6.17
C THR A 417 2.98 -9.12 7.47
N SER A 418 3.57 -10.19 8.01
CA SER A 418 4.52 -10.12 9.13
C SER A 418 5.90 -9.69 8.65
N PHE A 419 6.37 -10.19 7.51
CA PHE A 419 7.62 -9.73 6.88
C PHE A 419 7.59 -8.22 6.65
N LEU A 420 6.48 -7.69 6.12
CA LEU A 420 6.28 -6.26 5.90
C LEU A 420 6.20 -5.42 7.19
N CYS A 421 6.39 -5.99 8.39
CA CYS A 421 6.50 -5.25 9.64
C CYS A 421 7.94 -5.17 10.19
N ILE A 422 8.90 -5.92 9.64
CA ILE A 422 10.26 -6.06 10.22
C ILE A 422 11.26 -5.05 9.65
N ASP A 423 12.41 -4.92 10.33
CA ASP A 423 13.49 -4.00 9.91
C ASP A 423 14.03 -4.34 8.53
N ALA A 424 14.19 -5.62 8.17
CA ALA A 424 14.70 -6.02 6.86
C ALA A 424 13.83 -5.49 5.68
N ALA A 425 12.51 -5.57 5.79
CA ALA A 425 11.62 -5.02 4.77
C ALA A 425 11.70 -3.49 4.77
N ARG A 426 11.66 -2.87 5.95
CA ARG A 426 11.75 -1.41 6.11
C ARG A 426 13.03 -0.83 5.52
N ASP A 427 14.18 -1.46 5.77
CA ASP A 427 15.50 -1.03 5.28
C ASP A 427 15.54 -1.03 3.75
N ILE A 428 14.92 -2.03 3.09
CA ILE A 428 14.85 -2.10 1.63
C ILE A 428 13.97 -0.96 1.07
N PHE A 429 12.82 -0.70 1.69
CA PHE A 429 11.99 0.45 1.33
C PHE A 429 12.68 1.79 1.60
N GLU A 430 13.46 1.89 2.67
CA GLU A 430 14.23 3.10 3.01
C GLU A 430 15.32 3.38 1.98
N GLU A 431 16.05 2.35 1.56
CA GLU A 431 17.03 2.47 0.47
C GLU A 431 16.35 2.89 -0.84
N GLY A 432 15.24 2.23 -1.20
CA GLY A 432 14.47 2.60 -2.38
C GLY A 432 13.88 4.02 -2.33
N GLY A 433 13.41 4.46 -1.17
CA GLY A 433 12.84 5.81 -0.99
C GLY A 433 13.89 6.91 -1.08
N LYS A 434 15.13 6.68 -0.60
CA LYS A 434 16.26 7.63 -0.72
C LYS A 434 16.60 7.94 -2.18
N GLN A 435 16.43 6.98 -3.08
CA GLN A 435 16.69 7.18 -4.50
C GLN A 435 15.82 8.30 -5.09
N LEU A 436 14.62 8.57 -4.59
CA LEU A 436 13.78 9.69 -5.08
C LEU A 436 14.47 11.05 -4.89
N ASP A 437 15.22 11.22 -3.80
CA ASP A 437 15.88 12.49 -3.46
C ASP A 437 17.15 12.71 -4.26
N SER A 438 17.89 11.63 -4.55
CA SER A 438 19.15 11.68 -5.30
C SER A 438 19.04 11.33 -6.78
N MET A 439 17.84 10.98 -7.27
CA MET A 439 17.62 10.56 -8.65
C MET A 439 18.10 11.63 -9.64
N THR A 440 18.99 11.20 -10.54
CA THR A 440 19.43 11.97 -11.71
C THR A 440 18.83 11.32 -12.95
N LEU A 441 18.00 12.07 -13.67
CA LEU A 441 17.29 11.56 -14.84
C LEU A 441 18.22 11.48 -16.06
N LYS A 442 18.15 10.36 -16.78
CA LYS A 442 18.78 10.18 -18.08
C LYS A 442 17.95 10.82 -19.19
N PHE A 443 16.63 10.89 -19.03
CA PHE A 443 15.70 11.41 -20.03
C PHE A 443 14.81 12.54 -19.48
N PRO A 444 15.38 13.63 -18.94
CA PRO A 444 14.61 14.64 -18.19
C PRO A 444 13.49 15.30 -19.01
N THR A 445 13.72 15.56 -20.30
CA THR A 445 12.75 16.21 -21.19
C THR A 445 11.82 15.24 -21.90
N ALA A 446 12.00 13.92 -21.72
CA ALA A 446 11.18 12.93 -22.40
C ALA A 446 9.76 12.92 -21.85
N LYS A 447 8.80 12.85 -22.76
CA LYS A 447 7.36 12.70 -22.50
C LYS A 447 6.92 11.30 -22.88
N HIS A 448 5.75 10.88 -22.38
CA HIS A 448 5.15 9.61 -22.80
C HIS A 448 4.91 9.61 -24.32
N PRO A 449 5.36 8.59 -25.09
CA PRO A 449 5.43 8.66 -26.55
C PRO A 449 4.07 8.83 -27.24
N ASN A 450 3.00 8.36 -26.58
CA ASN A 450 1.65 8.35 -27.16
C ASN A 450 0.83 9.59 -26.78
N GLU A 451 1.39 10.55 -26.05
CA GLU A 451 0.62 11.63 -25.45
C GLU A 451 1.35 12.98 -25.53
N ARG A 452 0.68 14.00 -26.10
CA ARG A 452 1.29 15.31 -26.36
C ARG A 452 1.30 16.23 -25.12
N ASP A 453 0.22 16.18 -24.35
CA ASP A 453 -0.02 17.08 -23.21
C ASP A 453 0.26 16.37 -21.88
N VAL A 454 1.43 15.73 -21.77
CA VAL A 454 1.86 15.03 -20.56
C VAL A 454 3.11 15.66 -19.97
N LEU A 455 3.29 15.46 -18.67
CA LEU A 455 4.48 15.87 -17.95
C LEU A 455 5.71 15.16 -18.53
N SER A 456 6.84 15.86 -18.62
CA SER A 456 8.16 15.29 -18.84
C SER A 456 8.63 14.51 -17.61
N ASN A 457 9.66 13.68 -17.75
CA ASN A 457 10.20 12.94 -16.60
C ASN A 457 10.71 13.88 -15.49
N GLN A 458 11.26 15.05 -15.86
CA GLN A 458 11.68 16.07 -14.90
C GLN A 458 10.48 16.61 -14.11
N GLU A 459 9.40 16.97 -14.80
CA GLU A 459 8.17 17.45 -14.17
C GLU A 459 7.56 16.36 -13.26
N CYS A 460 7.56 15.09 -13.68
CA CYS A 460 7.09 13.97 -12.83
C CYS A 460 7.94 13.79 -11.56
N LEU A 461 9.26 13.95 -11.65
CA LEU A 461 10.15 13.85 -10.49
C LEU A 461 9.92 15.00 -9.51
N GLU A 462 9.75 16.22 -10.02
CA GLU A 462 9.41 17.40 -9.22
C GLU A 462 8.04 17.25 -8.54
N GLU A 463 7.04 16.78 -9.29
CA GLU A 463 5.72 16.50 -8.75
C GLU A 463 5.77 15.42 -7.67
N ALA A 464 6.49 14.32 -7.88
CA ALA A 464 6.64 13.26 -6.89
C ALA A 464 7.29 13.77 -5.59
N ARG A 465 8.33 14.61 -5.68
CA ARG A 465 8.96 15.24 -4.52
C ARG A 465 8.01 16.22 -3.82
N SER A 466 7.28 17.03 -4.58
CA SER A 466 6.30 17.98 -4.06
C SER A 466 5.15 17.26 -3.34
N PHE A 467 4.62 16.20 -3.97
CA PHE A 467 3.58 15.35 -3.41
C PHE A 467 4.03 14.67 -2.12
N PHE A 468 5.26 14.13 -2.08
CA PHE A 468 5.81 13.59 -0.85
C PHE A 468 5.92 14.65 0.25
N LYS A 469 6.38 15.87 -0.07
CA LYS A 469 6.45 16.96 0.91
C LYS A 469 5.07 17.31 1.48
N TYR A 470 4.05 17.34 0.63
CA TYR A 470 2.67 17.50 1.08
C TYR A 470 2.26 16.35 2.01
N ALA A 471 2.47 15.10 1.60
CA ALA A 471 2.10 13.93 2.39
C ALA A 471 2.86 13.87 3.73
N ASP A 472 4.12 14.29 3.77
CA ASP A 472 4.95 14.35 4.96
C ASP A 472 4.42 15.33 6.01
N LEU A 473 3.89 16.47 5.56
CA LEU A 473 3.38 17.55 6.42
C LEU A 473 1.90 17.37 6.80
N GLU A 474 1.06 17.00 5.85
CA GLU A 474 -0.40 17.02 5.98
C GLU A 474 -1.05 15.64 5.85
N GLY A 475 -0.32 14.66 5.33
CA GLY A 475 -0.86 13.34 5.07
C GLY A 475 -0.95 12.45 6.32
N TYR A 476 -2.00 11.63 6.37
CA TYR A 476 -2.18 10.50 7.27
C TYR A 476 -2.67 9.28 6.50
N ARG A 477 -2.38 8.08 7.01
CA ARG A 477 -3.01 6.88 6.47
C ARG A 477 -4.53 7.01 6.59
N GLY A 478 -5.23 6.95 5.44
CA GLY A 478 -6.69 6.96 5.35
C GLY A 478 -7.37 8.33 5.32
N SER A 479 -6.63 9.43 5.34
CA SER A 479 -7.20 10.74 4.95
C SER A 479 -7.22 10.88 3.42
N PRO A 480 -8.17 11.60 2.83
CA PRO A 480 -8.06 12.07 1.44
C PRO A 480 -6.89 13.04 1.29
N HIS A 481 -6.17 12.99 0.16
CA HIS A 481 -4.90 13.73 -0.01
C HIS A 481 -4.92 14.85 -1.06
N LYS A 482 -6.11 15.25 -1.51
CA LYS A 482 -6.37 16.51 -2.23
C LYS A 482 -7.80 16.96 -1.90
N LEU A 483 -7.97 18.23 -1.52
CA LEU A 483 -9.23 18.97 -1.57
C LEU A 483 -9.01 20.25 -2.36
#